data_AF-A0A937W8Y4-F1
#
_entry.id   AF-A0A937W8Y4-F1
#
_cell.length_a   1.000
_cell.length_b   1.000
_cell.length_c   1.000
_cell.angle_alpha   90.00
_cell.angle_beta   90.00
_cell.angle_gamma   90.00
#
_symmetry.space_group_name_H-M   'P 1'
#
loop_
_entity.id
_entity.type
_entity.pdbx_description
1 polymer ?
#
loop_
_entity_poly.entity_id
_entity_poly.type
_entity_poly.pdbx_seq_one_letter_code
_entity_poly.pdbx_strand_id
1 'polypeptide(L)'
;MPRQLRMLWPVTERPPEITLPEGYAIRSFREGDEEDYIAVLNDRDLGHWTVERLQSILTNPLSPQGVYFVTWNDIPVATACAQDRSPDRDGKRIGELGWLAANPEHKGKKLGMAVCAAVVNHLLDLGYDEIYLLTDHWRYPALKTYLKLGFEPILRGPDDRYLWGKICEQLGWKLPEPKIAKHIKGPSGEKSPRPPLIKGEKIVSLIKGEEIAWRTLKKERVEEPCIITSWCMKREFFQSLTHRKDIYEDAPNVAIEAFIRAGANLCPQFIMPSPNIEHIACDPFDADNLRKPKPASSAQTGMSAPQHPSSPEDVRDRIEALPDPDTLERNFDVEAHADGYARSILNLRDMARGEILFISGFGQADFMGGYGWGYENYLGALALYPEHLERYFAYTGEQGRLANISIARAIKKYNLAPYVYSGQDICYNDGPLCSVETLNKLYFPNLAKAVEPLHQAGIGIIWHCDGDVRPILKQLIDVIGVAGFQGFQEETGCTLEHIASHRTRNGAKLILWGSISVTTTLPFGTVEDVKRNVERCFRVAAPGGGFALASTSSILPETPLENILAIYEHGQKFGREFLVSQFGFDTSFKELP
;
A
#
# COMPACT_ATOMS: atom_id res chain seq x y z
N MET A 1 -5.77 15.11 -3.73
CA MET A 1 -6.55 15.88 -2.74
C MET A 1 -6.73 15.03 -1.50
N PRO A 2 -6.77 15.60 -0.28
CA PRO A 2 -7.05 14.84 0.93
C PRO A 2 -8.39 14.11 0.82
N ARG A 3 -8.49 12.91 1.39
CA ARG A 3 -9.74 12.13 1.40
C ARG A 3 -10.82 12.88 2.21
N GLN A 4 -11.95 13.16 1.59
CA GLN A 4 -13.12 13.77 2.24
C GLN A 4 -13.91 12.74 3.06
N LEU A 5 -14.40 13.15 4.22
CA LEU A 5 -15.32 12.38 5.05
C LEU A 5 -16.70 12.31 4.38
N ARG A 6 -17.38 11.17 4.51
CA ARG A 6 -18.78 11.02 4.06
C ARG A 6 -19.72 10.88 5.26
N MET A 7 -20.84 11.58 5.18
CA MET A 7 -21.95 11.44 6.12
C MET A 7 -23.24 11.14 5.37
N LEU A 8 -24.12 10.34 5.97
CA LEU A 8 -25.43 9.98 5.42
C LEU A 8 -26.54 10.67 6.17
N TRP A 9 -27.56 11.08 5.43
CA TRP A 9 -28.83 11.45 6.02
C TRP A 9 -29.68 10.19 6.24
N PRO A 10 -30.31 10.02 7.42
CA PRO A 10 -31.31 8.98 7.62
C PRO A 10 -32.59 9.38 6.86
N VAL A 11 -32.75 8.87 5.64
CA VAL A 11 -33.78 9.25 4.64
C VAL A 11 -35.23 9.10 5.15
N THR A 12 -35.44 8.40 6.26
CA THR A 12 -36.75 8.26 6.91
C THR A 12 -37.17 9.43 7.80
N GLU A 13 -36.28 10.41 8.04
CA GLU A 13 -36.52 11.54 8.96
C GLU A 13 -36.41 12.88 8.22
N ARG A 14 -37.35 13.81 8.48
CA ARG A 14 -37.20 15.20 8.03
C ARG A 14 -36.26 15.96 8.98
N PRO A 15 -35.46 16.90 8.45
CA PRO A 15 -34.59 17.72 9.28
C PRO A 15 -35.40 18.58 10.25
N PRO A 16 -34.83 18.96 11.41
CA PRO A 16 -35.51 19.81 12.37
C PRO A 16 -35.85 21.18 11.76
N GLU A 17 -36.98 21.76 12.17
CA GLU A 17 -37.36 23.11 11.75
C GLU A 17 -36.39 24.14 12.34
N ILE A 18 -35.79 24.97 11.48
CA ILE A 18 -34.82 25.99 11.88
C ILE A 18 -35.48 27.37 11.78
N THR A 19 -35.85 27.94 12.92
CA THR A 19 -36.32 29.33 12.98
C THR A 19 -35.16 30.30 12.77
N LEU A 20 -35.27 31.15 11.76
CA LEU A 20 -34.30 32.22 11.48
C LEU A 20 -34.59 33.45 12.35
N PRO A 21 -33.56 34.22 12.76
CA PRO A 21 -33.75 35.49 13.44
C PRO A 21 -34.48 36.51 12.55
N GLU A 22 -35.08 37.51 13.18
CA GLU A 22 -35.68 38.65 12.47
C GLU A 22 -34.67 39.30 11.51
N GLY A 23 -35.14 39.64 10.30
CA GLY A 23 -34.31 40.20 9.22
C GLY A 23 -33.61 39.17 8.33
N TYR A 24 -33.70 37.87 8.63
CA TYR A 24 -33.18 36.80 7.77
C TYR A 24 -34.32 36.06 7.07
N ALA A 25 -34.14 35.75 5.78
CA ALA A 25 -35.09 34.97 5.00
C ALA A 25 -34.39 33.84 4.25
N ILE A 26 -35.05 32.69 4.10
CA ILE A 26 -34.58 31.57 3.30
C ILE A 26 -35.33 31.51 1.97
N ARG A 27 -34.60 31.33 0.87
CA ARG A 27 -35.16 31.20 -0.49
C ARG A 27 -34.27 30.36 -1.38
N SER A 28 -34.82 29.83 -2.46
CA SER A 28 -34.02 29.23 -3.53
C SER A 28 -33.37 30.30 -4.42
N PHE A 29 -32.41 29.87 -5.24
CA PHE A 29 -31.78 30.69 -6.28
C PHE A 29 -32.81 31.25 -7.27
N ARG A 30 -32.54 32.47 -7.74
CA ARG A 30 -33.28 33.22 -8.75
C ARG A 30 -32.29 33.68 -9.83
N GLU A 31 -32.78 33.80 -11.06
CA GLU A 31 -32.01 34.43 -12.14
C GLU A 31 -31.61 35.86 -11.72
N GLY A 32 -30.32 36.18 -11.83
CA GLY A 32 -29.74 37.43 -11.32
C GLY A 32 -28.95 37.30 -10.00
N ASP A 33 -29.03 36.16 -9.30
CA ASP A 33 -28.26 35.91 -8.05
C ASP A 33 -26.80 35.48 -8.31
N GLU A 34 -26.35 35.39 -9.56
CA GLU A 34 -25.06 34.77 -9.92
C GLU A 34 -23.86 35.46 -9.25
N GLU A 35 -23.82 36.79 -9.29
CA GLU A 35 -22.73 37.58 -8.70
C GLU A 35 -22.69 37.44 -7.18
N ASP A 36 -23.85 37.50 -6.53
CA ASP A 36 -23.97 37.33 -5.08
C ASP A 36 -23.64 35.90 -4.63
N TYR A 37 -24.03 34.89 -5.42
CA TYR A 37 -23.68 33.50 -5.13
C TYR A 37 -22.17 33.28 -5.22
N ILE A 38 -21.54 33.80 -6.27
CA ILE A 38 -20.09 33.76 -6.45
C ILE A 38 -19.38 34.46 -5.30
N ALA A 39 -19.88 35.63 -4.84
CA ALA A 39 -19.31 36.35 -3.72
C ALA A 39 -19.32 35.50 -2.43
N VAL A 40 -20.42 34.80 -2.14
CA VAL A 40 -20.51 33.91 -0.97
C VAL A 40 -19.57 32.69 -1.08
N LEU A 41 -19.34 32.17 -2.29
CA LEU A 41 -18.48 31.00 -2.53
C LEU A 41 -16.98 31.33 -2.56
N ASN A 42 -16.58 32.42 -3.20
CA ASN A 42 -15.17 32.81 -3.40
C ASN A 42 -14.49 33.30 -2.12
N ASP A 43 -15.24 33.87 -1.19
CA ASP A 43 -14.70 34.35 0.08
C ASP A 43 -14.39 33.18 1.06
N ARG A 44 -14.33 31.94 0.58
CA ARG A 44 -14.30 30.71 1.39
C ARG A 44 -13.37 29.65 0.79
N ASP A 45 -13.09 28.60 1.56
CA ASP A 45 -12.27 27.44 1.17
C ASP A 45 -12.91 26.53 0.10
N LEU A 46 -13.76 27.07 -0.77
CA LEU A 46 -14.49 26.33 -1.82
C LEU A 46 -13.87 26.52 -3.22
N GLY A 47 -12.67 27.10 -3.29
CA GLY A 47 -11.93 27.36 -4.53
C GLY A 47 -12.40 28.61 -5.28
N HIS A 48 -11.84 28.85 -6.47
CA HIS A 48 -12.14 30.04 -7.26
C HIS A 48 -13.33 29.84 -8.21
N TRP A 49 -14.36 30.67 -8.06
CA TRP A 49 -15.63 30.67 -8.78
C TRP A 49 -15.71 31.85 -9.75
N THR A 50 -16.15 31.55 -10.98
CA THR A 50 -16.46 32.54 -12.02
C THR A 50 -17.90 32.37 -12.49
N VAL A 51 -18.44 33.36 -13.21
CA VAL A 51 -19.80 33.29 -13.78
C VAL A 51 -19.92 32.12 -14.74
N GLU A 52 -18.91 31.89 -15.58
CA GLU A 52 -18.86 30.79 -16.53
C GLU A 52 -18.85 29.44 -15.80
N ARG A 53 -18.06 29.32 -14.72
CA ARG A 53 -18.00 28.11 -13.90
C ARG A 53 -19.36 27.86 -13.25
N LEU A 54 -20.00 28.87 -12.67
CA LEU A 54 -21.31 28.75 -12.03
C LEU A 54 -22.40 28.39 -13.04
N GLN A 55 -22.43 29.01 -14.22
CA GLN A 55 -23.41 28.69 -15.25
C GLN A 55 -23.28 27.25 -15.76
N SER A 56 -22.04 26.73 -15.88
CA SER A 56 -21.79 25.38 -16.39
C SER A 56 -22.38 24.25 -15.52
N ILE A 57 -22.64 24.53 -14.25
CA ILE A 57 -23.09 23.55 -13.26
C ILE A 57 -24.54 23.75 -12.83
N LEU A 58 -25.11 24.96 -13.00
CA LEU A 58 -26.48 25.32 -12.61
C LEU A 58 -27.54 24.51 -13.37
N THR A 59 -27.18 23.87 -14.48
CA THR A 59 -28.06 22.99 -15.27
C THR A 59 -27.78 21.49 -15.06
N ASN A 60 -26.58 21.12 -14.63
CA ASN A 60 -26.14 19.75 -14.31
C ASN A 60 -24.72 19.82 -13.69
N PRO A 61 -24.44 19.28 -12.47
CA PRO A 61 -25.29 18.43 -11.63
C PRO A 61 -26.28 19.18 -10.73
N LEU A 62 -26.37 20.51 -10.81
CA LEU A 62 -27.32 21.28 -10.01
C LEU A 62 -28.64 21.49 -10.75
N SER A 63 -29.69 21.65 -9.96
CA SER A 63 -30.91 22.33 -10.36
C SER A 63 -30.91 23.71 -9.70
N PRO A 64 -31.31 24.81 -10.37
CA PRO A 64 -31.43 26.12 -9.73
C PRO A 64 -32.40 26.08 -8.54
N GLN A 65 -33.41 25.21 -8.61
CA GLN A 65 -34.36 24.99 -7.50
C GLN A 65 -33.74 24.23 -6.32
N GLY A 66 -32.60 23.58 -6.52
CA GLY A 66 -31.83 22.86 -5.51
C GLY A 66 -30.74 23.70 -4.82
N VAL A 67 -30.56 24.97 -5.22
CA VAL A 67 -29.65 25.92 -4.55
C VAL A 67 -30.45 26.79 -3.59
N TYR A 68 -30.06 26.81 -2.32
CA TYR A 68 -30.74 27.57 -1.27
C TYR A 68 -29.83 28.63 -0.66
N PHE A 69 -30.42 29.79 -0.37
CA PHE A 69 -29.79 30.90 0.31
C PHE A 69 -30.52 31.24 1.60
N VAL A 70 -29.76 31.58 2.63
CA VAL A 70 -30.25 32.50 3.65
C VAL A 70 -29.75 33.90 3.30
N THR A 71 -30.66 34.85 3.30
CA THR A 71 -30.43 36.23 2.91
C THR A 71 -30.59 37.17 4.11
N TRP A 72 -29.88 38.30 4.06
CA TRP A 72 -30.07 39.45 4.95
C TRP A 72 -30.27 40.68 4.08
N ASN A 73 -31.41 41.35 4.20
CA ASN A 73 -31.83 42.42 3.27
C ASN A 73 -31.75 42.00 1.79
N ASP A 74 -32.28 40.80 1.47
CA ASP A 74 -32.24 40.14 0.15
C ASP A 74 -30.86 39.70 -0.38
N ILE A 75 -29.76 40.06 0.29
CA ILE A 75 -28.41 39.66 -0.10
C ILE A 75 -28.07 38.27 0.49
N PRO A 76 -27.64 37.29 -0.33
CA PRO A 76 -27.15 35.99 0.13
C PRO A 76 -26.00 36.11 1.15
N VAL A 77 -26.19 35.52 2.33
CA VAL A 77 -25.17 35.46 3.39
C VAL A 77 -24.82 34.04 3.81
N ALA A 78 -25.58 33.04 3.38
CA ALA A 78 -25.22 31.62 3.48
C ALA A 78 -25.86 30.82 2.34
N THR A 79 -25.21 29.72 1.93
CA THR A 79 -25.65 28.89 0.82
C THR A 79 -25.32 27.41 1.05
N ALA A 80 -26.14 26.54 0.48
CA ALA A 80 -25.88 25.13 0.24
C ALA A 80 -26.67 24.68 -1.00
N CYS A 81 -26.23 23.61 -1.66
CA CYS A 81 -26.88 23.13 -2.88
C CYS A 81 -27.07 21.61 -2.92
N ALA A 82 -28.15 21.17 -3.58
CA ALA A 82 -28.41 19.79 -3.96
C ALA A 82 -27.76 19.49 -5.32
N GLN A 83 -26.92 18.45 -5.38
CA GLN A 83 -26.36 17.90 -6.61
C GLN A 83 -26.99 16.53 -6.89
N ASP A 84 -27.48 16.32 -8.11
CA ASP A 84 -27.92 15.01 -8.57
C ASP A 84 -26.70 14.14 -8.92
N ARG A 85 -26.59 12.96 -8.32
CA ARG A 85 -25.53 11.97 -8.55
C ARG A 85 -26.07 10.64 -9.06
N SER A 86 -27.28 10.66 -9.61
CA SER A 86 -28.03 9.47 -10.01
C SER A 86 -27.72 9.02 -11.45
N PRO A 87 -27.98 7.75 -11.77
CA PRO A 87 -28.23 6.64 -10.84
C PRO A 87 -26.91 6.08 -10.27
N ASP A 88 -26.97 5.42 -9.12
CA ASP A 88 -25.87 4.58 -8.66
C ASP A 88 -25.83 3.23 -9.39
N ARG A 89 -24.84 2.39 -9.06
CA ARG A 89 -24.66 1.05 -9.67
C ARG A 89 -25.84 0.10 -9.41
N ASP A 90 -26.65 0.37 -8.39
CA ASP A 90 -27.83 -0.41 -8.00
C ASP A 90 -29.14 0.21 -8.50
N GLY A 91 -29.06 1.29 -9.31
CA GLY A 91 -30.21 2.00 -9.87
C GLY A 91 -30.90 2.98 -8.93
N LYS A 92 -30.31 3.29 -7.77
CA LYS A 92 -30.86 4.23 -6.79
C LYS A 92 -30.59 5.68 -7.18
N ARG A 93 -31.52 6.55 -6.79
CA ARG A 93 -31.39 7.99 -6.94
C ARG A 93 -30.59 8.58 -5.76
N ILE A 94 -29.40 9.11 -6.02
CA ILE A 94 -28.50 9.62 -4.98
C ILE A 94 -28.34 11.14 -5.08
N GLY A 95 -28.61 11.82 -3.97
CA GLY A 95 -28.46 13.26 -3.82
C GLY A 95 -27.25 13.60 -2.95
N GLU A 96 -26.44 14.55 -3.39
CA GLU A 96 -25.32 15.09 -2.61
C GLU A 96 -25.66 16.52 -2.13
N LEU A 97 -25.55 16.77 -0.83
CA LEU A 97 -25.51 18.12 -0.28
C LEU A 97 -24.08 18.66 -0.40
N GLY A 98 -23.92 19.71 -1.20
CA GLY A 98 -22.63 20.33 -1.50
C GLY A 98 -22.56 21.82 -1.16
N TRP A 99 -21.33 22.32 -1.18
CA TRP A 99 -20.96 23.74 -1.13
C TRP A 99 -21.62 24.57 -0.04
N LEU A 100 -21.64 24.02 1.17
CA LEU A 100 -22.00 24.79 2.36
C LEU A 100 -20.99 25.93 2.58
N ALA A 101 -21.48 27.16 2.51
CA ALA A 101 -20.76 28.39 2.86
C ALA A 101 -21.66 29.34 3.66
N ALA A 102 -21.06 30.11 4.57
CA ALA A 102 -21.74 31.15 5.34
C ALA A 102 -20.79 32.30 5.63
N ASN A 103 -21.28 33.54 5.56
CA ASN A 103 -20.51 34.74 5.84
C ASN A 103 -20.14 34.79 7.35
N PRO A 104 -18.84 34.88 7.69
CA PRO A 104 -18.35 35.00 9.07
C PRO A 104 -18.99 36.13 9.89
N GLU A 105 -19.35 37.25 9.26
CA GLU A 105 -19.99 38.40 9.93
C GLU A 105 -21.39 38.05 10.47
N HIS A 106 -21.99 36.99 9.93
CA HIS A 106 -23.31 36.50 10.32
C HIS A 106 -23.26 35.24 11.19
N LYS A 107 -22.10 34.92 11.79
CA LYS A 107 -21.91 33.77 12.69
C LYS A 107 -22.91 33.77 13.86
N GLY A 108 -23.15 32.58 14.41
CA GLY A 108 -23.98 32.36 15.61
C GLY A 108 -25.49 32.30 15.36
N LYS A 109 -25.96 32.55 14.13
CA LYS A 109 -27.38 32.65 13.78
C LYS A 109 -28.00 31.39 13.15
N LYS A 110 -27.29 30.26 13.23
CA LYS A 110 -27.70 28.95 12.65
C LYS A 110 -27.98 28.96 11.13
N LEU A 111 -27.44 29.93 10.38
CA LEU A 111 -27.70 30.08 8.94
C LEU A 111 -27.30 28.84 8.13
N GLY A 112 -26.14 28.26 8.44
CA GLY A 112 -25.68 27.02 7.81
C GLY A 112 -26.60 25.83 8.07
N MET A 113 -27.23 25.76 9.25
CA MET A 113 -28.22 24.71 9.55
C MET A 113 -29.48 24.88 8.70
N ALA A 114 -29.93 26.13 8.53
CA ALA A 114 -31.14 26.43 7.77
C ALA A 114 -31.01 26.08 6.28
N VAL A 115 -29.91 26.47 5.63
CA VAL A 115 -29.68 26.11 4.21
C VAL A 115 -29.52 24.61 4.01
N CYS A 116 -28.82 23.91 4.90
CA CYS A 116 -28.69 22.45 4.81
C CYS A 116 -30.04 21.74 5.00
N ALA A 117 -30.86 22.19 5.97
CA ALA A 117 -32.19 21.62 6.18
C ALA A 117 -33.11 21.83 4.96
N ALA A 118 -33.02 22.99 4.30
CA ALA A 118 -33.77 23.25 3.07
C ALA A 118 -33.33 22.33 1.92
N VAL A 119 -32.02 22.14 1.73
CA VAL A 119 -31.48 21.21 0.71
C VAL A 119 -31.91 19.77 0.98
N VAL A 120 -31.85 19.31 2.23
CA VAL A 120 -32.32 17.96 2.59
C VAL A 120 -33.82 17.80 2.32
N ASN A 121 -34.65 18.77 2.72
CA ASN A 121 -36.09 18.74 2.42
C ASN A 121 -36.36 18.70 0.91
N HIS A 122 -35.63 19.50 0.13
CA HIS A 122 -35.73 19.49 -1.33
C HIS A 122 -35.42 18.10 -1.93
N LEU A 123 -34.33 17.46 -1.50
CA LEU A 123 -33.96 16.12 -1.95
C LEU A 123 -34.99 15.06 -1.51
N LEU A 124 -35.55 15.17 -0.30
CA LEU A 124 -36.61 14.28 0.17
C LEU A 124 -37.90 14.44 -0.63
N ASP A 125 -38.30 15.69 -0.94
CA ASP A 125 -39.50 15.99 -1.72
C ASP A 125 -39.40 15.49 -3.17
N LEU A 126 -38.18 15.44 -3.72
CA LEU A 126 -37.88 14.86 -5.02
C LEU A 126 -37.75 13.32 -5.01
N GLY A 127 -37.86 12.67 -3.84
CA GLY A 127 -37.84 11.21 -3.72
C GLY A 127 -36.48 10.58 -3.96
N TYR A 128 -35.39 11.21 -3.50
CA TYR A 128 -34.07 10.58 -3.52
C TYR A 128 -33.97 9.43 -2.50
N ASP A 129 -33.40 8.30 -2.93
CA ASP A 129 -33.25 7.09 -2.12
C ASP A 129 -32.12 7.20 -1.09
N GLU A 130 -31.10 8.00 -1.40
CA GLU A 130 -29.97 8.26 -0.51
C GLU A 130 -29.55 9.72 -0.60
N ILE A 131 -29.32 10.34 0.56
CA ILE A 131 -28.79 11.70 0.66
C ILE A 131 -27.49 11.63 1.45
N TYR A 132 -26.41 12.15 0.87
CA TYR A 132 -25.10 12.18 1.52
C TYR A 132 -24.42 13.53 1.36
N LEU A 133 -23.33 13.73 2.09
CA LEU A 133 -22.43 14.86 1.88
C LEU A 133 -20.98 14.43 2.01
N LEU A 134 -20.11 15.24 1.40
CA LEU A 134 -18.65 15.16 1.55
C LEU A 134 -18.13 16.40 2.26
N THR A 135 -17.17 16.21 3.18
CA THR A 135 -16.55 17.32 3.90
C THR A 135 -15.13 16.99 4.32
N ASP A 136 -14.25 18.00 4.32
CA ASP A 136 -12.89 17.84 4.83
C ASP A 136 -12.88 17.74 6.37
N HIS A 137 -11.92 16.99 6.91
CA HIS A 137 -11.84 16.70 8.34
C HIS A 137 -11.50 17.91 9.21
N TRP A 138 -10.86 18.95 8.66
CA TRP A 138 -10.54 20.19 9.36
C TRP A 138 -11.69 21.21 9.39
N ARG A 139 -12.81 20.97 8.69
CA ARG A 139 -13.96 21.90 8.66
C ARG A 139 -14.88 21.72 9.87
N TYR A 140 -14.33 21.84 11.08
CA TYR A 140 -15.05 21.65 12.35
C TYR A 140 -16.40 22.40 12.45
N PRO A 141 -16.54 23.66 12.00
CA PRO A 141 -17.84 24.35 12.02
C PRO A 141 -18.91 23.68 11.13
N ALA A 142 -18.51 23.14 9.98
CA ALA A 142 -19.41 22.42 9.08
C ALA A 142 -19.76 21.04 9.66
N LEU A 143 -18.77 20.28 10.13
CA LEU A 143 -18.97 18.99 10.80
C LEU A 143 -19.94 19.10 11.99
N LYS A 144 -19.78 20.13 12.82
CA LYS A 144 -20.70 20.41 13.93
C LYS A 144 -22.12 20.74 13.47
N THR A 145 -22.26 21.39 12.32
CA THR A 145 -23.56 21.70 11.69
C THR A 145 -24.25 20.42 11.22
N TYR A 146 -23.53 19.56 10.51
CA TYR A 146 -24.07 18.30 9.98
C TYR A 146 -24.50 17.33 11.08
N LEU A 147 -23.65 17.12 12.10
CA LEU A 147 -23.95 16.26 13.24
C LEU A 147 -25.19 16.75 14.01
N LYS A 148 -25.32 18.07 14.22
CA LYS A 148 -26.50 18.65 14.89
C LYS A 148 -27.78 18.57 14.08
N LEU A 149 -27.68 18.55 12.76
CA LEU A 149 -28.83 18.40 11.88
C LEU A 149 -29.36 16.96 11.87
N GLY A 150 -28.49 15.97 12.08
CA GLY A 150 -28.85 14.56 12.07
C GLY A 150 -28.09 13.71 11.04
N PHE A 151 -27.08 14.27 10.36
CA PHE A 151 -26.22 13.45 9.50
C PHE A 151 -25.42 12.45 10.34
N GLU A 152 -25.46 11.19 9.95
CA GLU A 152 -24.72 10.10 10.56
C GLU A 152 -23.35 9.94 9.86
N PRO A 153 -22.23 9.93 10.60
CA PRO A 153 -20.93 9.54 10.07
C PRO A 153 -20.97 8.17 9.40
N ILE A 154 -20.47 8.04 8.16
CA ILE A 154 -20.13 6.71 7.65
C ILE A 154 -18.77 6.32 8.20
N LEU A 155 -18.74 5.18 8.90
CA LEU A 155 -17.51 4.54 9.35
C LEU A 155 -17.19 3.38 8.40
N ARG A 156 -16.44 3.64 7.32
CA ARG A 156 -16.08 2.60 6.32
C ARG A 156 -14.95 1.69 6.81
N GLY A 157 -14.29 2.04 7.92
CA GLY A 157 -13.21 1.27 8.51
C GLY A 157 -12.72 1.86 9.84
N PRO A 158 -11.67 1.26 10.42
CA PRO A 158 -11.03 1.72 11.66
C PRO A 158 -10.53 3.17 11.58
N ASP A 159 -10.00 3.59 10.43
CA ASP A 159 -9.47 4.97 10.24
C ASP A 159 -10.58 6.01 10.30
N ASP A 160 -11.72 5.74 9.65
CA ASP A 160 -12.89 6.60 9.77
C ASP A 160 -13.36 6.65 11.23
N ARG A 161 -13.32 5.51 11.97
CA ARG A 161 -13.67 5.47 13.39
C ARG A 161 -12.68 6.26 14.27
N TYR A 162 -11.39 6.19 13.98
CA TYR A 162 -10.36 6.96 14.69
C TYR A 162 -10.49 8.45 14.42
N LEU A 163 -10.60 8.83 13.14
CA LEU A 163 -10.73 10.22 12.69
C LEU A 163 -12.04 10.83 13.21
N TRP A 164 -13.16 10.10 13.09
CA TRP A 164 -14.42 10.51 13.72
C TRP A 164 -14.33 10.51 15.24
N GLY A 165 -13.56 9.61 15.85
CA GLY A 165 -13.27 9.62 17.28
C GLY A 165 -12.60 10.93 17.72
N LYS A 166 -11.56 11.38 16.99
CA LYS A 166 -10.86 12.64 17.24
C LYS A 166 -11.72 13.87 16.95
N ILE A 167 -12.46 13.86 15.86
CA ILE A 167 -13.42 14.93 15.53
C ILE A 167 -14.49 15.03 16.62
N CYS A 168 -15.04 13.89 17.03
CA CYS A 168 -16.05 13.84 18.08
C CYS A 168 -15.49 14.30 19.44
N GLU A 169 -14.28 13.87 19.81
CA GLU A 169 -13.55 14.34 21.01
C GLU A 169 -13.43 15.88 20.99
N GLN A 170 -12.92 16.44 19.90
CA GLN A 170 -12.72 17.88 19.75
C GLN A 170 -14.03 18.68 19.69
N LEU A 171 -15.09 18.10 19.12
CA LEU A 171 -16.41 18.74 19.04
C LEU A 171 -17.25 18.56 20.32
N GLY A 172 -16.77 17.78 21.29
CA GLY A 172 -17.55 17.38 22.46
C GLY A 172 -18.77 16.54 22.09
N TRP A 173 -18.68 15.78 21.00
CA TRP A 173 -19.73 14.93 20.46
C TRP A 173 -19.48 13.48 20.82
N LYS A 174 -20.55 12.69 21.02
CA LYS A 174 -20.40 11.25 21.22
C LYS A 174 -20.60 10.54 19.89
N LEU A 175 -19.58 9.84 19.41
CA LEU A 175 -19.72 8.99 18.23
C LEU A 175 -20.77 7.91 18.53
N PRO A 176 -21.80 7.72 17.67
CA PRO A 176 -22.75 6.64 17.88
C PRO A 176 -22.02 5.30 17.94
N GLU A 177 -22.34 4.50 18.96
CA GLU A 177 -21.93 3.10 18.98
C GLU A 177 -22.41 2.45 17.67
N PRO A 178 -21.62 1.59 17.01
CA PRO A 178 -22.07 0.92 15.82
C PRO A 178 -23.40 0.26 16.15
N LYS A 179 -24.46 0.59 15.39
CA LYS A 179 -25.69 -0.19 15.40
C LYS A 179 -25.25 -1.58 14.97
N ILE A 180 -24.94 -2.46 15.93
CA ILE A 180 -24.72 -3.88 15.69
C ILE A 180 -25.95 -4.26 14.89
N ALA A 181 -25.76 -4.68 13.65
CA ALA A 181 -26.84 -5.16 12.84
C ALA A 181 -27.55 -6.21 13.68
N LYS A 182 -28.73 -5.85 14.23
CA LYS A 182 -29.57 -6.79 14.96
C LYS A 182 -29.69 -7.94 14.00
N HIS A 183 -29.32 -9.14 14.44
CA HIS A 183 -29.53 -10.36 13.69
C HIS A 183 -30.95 -10.28 13.13
N ILE A 184 -31.06 -10.00 11.83
CA ILE A 184 -32.28 -10.28 11.10
C ILE A 184 -32.32 -11.80 11.20
N LYS A 185 -33.20 -12.30 12.07
CA LYS A 185 -33.60 -13.70 12.02
C LYS A 185 -34.01 -13.91 10.57
N GLY A 186 -33.18 -14.64 9.83
CA GLY A 186 -33.48 -14.96 8.45
C GLY A 186 -34.90 -15.54 8.39
N PRO A 187 -35.72 -15.15 7.39
CA PRO A 187 -36.99 -15.80 7.20
C PRO A 187 -36.71 -17.30 7.07
N SER A 188 -37.32 -18.06 7.97
CA SER A 188 -37.33 -19.52 7.91
C SER A 188 -37.88 -19.92 6.54
N GLY A 189 -37.01 -20.46 5.70
CA GLY A 189 -37.38 -21.18 4.50
C GLY A 189 -37.87 -20.31 3.35
N GLU A 190 -36.96 -19.60 2.67
CA GLU A 190 -37.02 -19.48 1.20
C GLU A 190 -35.64 -19.07 0.67
N LYS A 191 -35.15 -19.81 -0.33
CA LYS A 191 -33.81 -19.66 -0.91
C LYS A 191 -33.72 -18.36 -1.70
N SER A 192 -33.10 -17.32 -1.14
CA SER A 192 -32.60 -16.19 -1.93
C SER A 192 -31.38 -16.62 -2.76
N PRO A 193 -31.15 -16.05 -3.94
CA PRO A 193 -30.21 -16.60 -4.92
C PRO A 193 -28.77 -16.50 -4.40
N ARG A 194 -28.04 -17.61 -4.51
CA ARG A 194 -26.59 -17.63 -4.32
C ARG A 194 -25.96 -16.58 -5.25
N PRO A 195 -25.02 -15.74 -4.79
CA PRO A 195 -24.08 -15.12 -5.72
C PRO A 195 -23.45 -16.26 -6.53
N PRO A 196 -23.24 -16.09 -7.85
CA PRO A 196 -22.73 -17.19 -8.66
C PRO A 196 -21.46 -17.71 -8.01
N LEU A 197 -21.47 -19.00 -7.68
CA LEU A 197 -20.26 -19.77 -7.48
C LEU A 197 -19.34 -19.38 -8.63
N ILE A 198 -18.13 -18.93 -8.32
CA ILE A 198 -17.04 -18.98 -9.29
C ILE A 198 -16.87 -20.46 -9.60
N LYS A 199 -17.63 -20.95 -10.57
CA LYS A 199 -17.25 -22.08 -11.41
C LYS A 199 -16.19 -21.55 -12.36
N GLY A 200 -15.06 -21.16 -11.79
CA GLY A 200 -13.81 -21.27 -12.53
C GLY A 200 -13.56 -22.75 -12.61
N GLU A 201 -13.66 -23.30 -13.81
CA GLU A 201 -13.08 -24.59 -14.12
C GLU A 201 -11.71 -24.63 -13.45
N LYS A 202 -11.47 -25.60 -12.57
CA LYS A 202 -10.11 -25.90 -12.12
C LYS A 202 -9.36 -26.35 -13.37
N ILE A 203 -8.77 -25.40 -14.08
CA ILE A 203 -7.66 -25.69 -14.97
C ILE A 203 -6.53 -26.05 -14.02
N VAL A 204 -6.41 -27.35 -13.76
CA VAL A 204 -5.29 -27.91 -13.02
C VAL A 204 -4.06 -27.60 -13.85
N SER A 205 -3.24 -26.65 -13.39
CA SER A 205 -1.88 -26.51 -13.92
C SER A 205 -1.21 -27.87 -13.83
N LEU A 206 -0.77 -28.42 -14.96
CA LEU A 206 -0.09 -29.72 -15.03
C LEU A 206 1.28 -29.68 -14.32
N ILE A 207 1.78 -28.48 -14.00
CA ILE A 207 3.04 -28.22 -13.30
C ILE A 207 2.79 -27.52 -11.96
N LYS A 208 3.55 -27.87 -10.94
CA LYS A 208 3.46 -27.24 -9.62
C LYS A 208 3.91 -25.77 -9.67
N GLY A 209 3.39 -24.93 -8.79
CA GLY A 209 3.78 -23.52 -8.73
C GLY A 209 5.27 -23.29 -8.47
N GLU A 210 5.94 -24.16 -7.70
CA GLU A 210 7.40 -24.05 -7.51
C GLU A 210 8.19 -24.23 -8.82
N GLU A 211 7.67 -25.04 -9.74
CA GLU A 211 8.28 -25.28 -11.06
C GLU A 211 8.07 -24.08 -11.99
N ILE A 212 6.89 -23.44 -11.95
CA ILE A 212 6.63 -22.19 -12.68
C ILE A 212 7.65 -21.12 -12.26
N ALA A 213 7.82 -20.93 -10.96
CA ALA A 213 8.80 -19.98 -10.42
C ALA A 213 10.24 -20.35 -10.81
N TRP A 214 10.60 -21.63 -10.70
CA TRP A 214 11.94 -22.09 -11.04
C TRP A 214 12.32 -21.81 -12.49
N ARG A 215 11.43 -22.20 -13.42
CA ARG A 215 11.61 -21.97 -14.86
C ARG A 215 11.60 -20.48 -15.20
N THR A 216 10.78 -19.69 -14.51
CA THR A 216 10.78 -18.23 -14.65
C THR A 216 12.12 -17.62 -14.26
N LEU A 217 12.70 -18.02 -13.12
CA LEU A 217 14.01 -17.52 -12.67
C LEU A 217 15.13 -17.93 -13.63
N LYS A 218 15.04 -19.12 -14.24
CA LYS A 218 15.93 -19.55 -15.33
C LYS A 218 15.72 -18.85 -16.66
N LYS A 219 14.70 -17.98 -16.76
CA LYS A 219 14.30 -17.27 -18.00
C LYS A 219 13.88 -18.24 -19.11
N GLU A 220 13.36 -19.40 -18.73
CA GLU A 220 12.75 -20.33 -19.66
C GLU A 220 11.37 -19.84 -20.11
N ARG A 221 10.86 -20.42 -21.19
CA ARG A 221 9.48 -20.17 -21.64
C ARG A 221 8.51 -20.93 -20.74
N VAL A 222 7.63 -20.19 -20.08
CA VAL A 222 6.56 -20.72 -19.22
C VAL A 222 5.20 -20.33 -19.79
N GLU A 223 4.23 -21.24 -19.71
CA GLU A 223 2.84 -21.02 -20.12
C GLU A 223 2.03 -20.27 -19.06
N GLU A 224 2.46 -20.38 -17.81
CA GLU A 224 1.83 -19.77 -16.64
C GLU A 224 2.66 -18.59 -16.13
N PRO A 225 2.02 -17.49 -15.71
CA PRO A 225 2.73 -16.36 -15.12
C PRO A 225 3.28 -16.72 -13.74
N CYS A 226 4.46 -16.20 -13.40
CA CYS A 226 4.98 -16.26 -12.05
C CYS A 226 4.47 -15.07 -11.23
N ILE A 227 3.88 -15.34 -10.08
CA ILE A 227 3.27 -14.33 -9.20
C ILE A 227 3.91 -14.36 -7.81
N ILE A 228 4.14 -13.17 -7.25
CA ILE A 228 4.60 -12.94 -5.87
C ILE A 228 3.52 -12.15 -5.13
N THR A 229 3.01 -12.70 -4.03
CA THR A 229 1.91 -12.09 -3.23
C THR A 229 2.30 -11.79 -1.78
N SER A 230 3.57 -11.98 -1.46
CA SER A 230 4.05 -12.21 -0.10
C SER A 230 4.17 -10.94 0.76
N TRP A 231 4.13 -9.76 0.14
CA TRP A 231 4.25 -8.46 0.80
C TRP A 231 2.89 -7.79 1.07
N CYS A 232 1.91 -8.54 1.59
CA CYS A 232 0.59 -8.00 1.91
C CYS A 232 0.37 -7.88 3.43
N MET A 233 0.05 -6.68 3.91
CA MET A 233 -0.26 -6.41 5.32
C MET A 233 -1.77 -6.35 5.60
N LYS A 234 -2.62 -6.45 4.57
CA LYS A 234 -4.07 -6.26 4.71
C LYS A 234 -4.76 -7.46 5.34
N ARG A 235 -5.43 -7.25 6.47
CA ARG A 235 -6.23 -8.29 7.15
C ARG A 235 -7.26 -8.94 6.24
N GLU A 236 -8.03 -8.11 5.52
CA GLU A 236 -9.13 -8.57 4.67
C GLU A 236 -8.64 -9.41 3.49
N PHE A 237 -7.39 -9.25 3.06
CA PHE A 237 -6.78 -10.13 2.05
C PHE A 237 -6.69 -11.57 2.56
N PHE A 238 -6.13 -11.78 3.76
CA PHE A 238 -6.05 -13.10 4.37
C PHE A 238 -7.44 -13.67 4.70
N GLN A 239 -8.35 -12.85 5.23
CA GLN A 239 -9.71 -13.28 5.57
C GLN A 239 -10.53 -13.69 4.34
N SER A 240 -10.47 -12.91 3.26
CA SER A 240 -11.22 -13.19 2.03
C SER A 240 -10.76 -14.48 1.37
N LEU A 241 -9.43 -14.73 1.34
CA LEU A 241 -8.87 -15.91 0.72
C LEU A 241 -9.00 -17.17 1.58
N THR A 242 -8.76 -17.10 2.90
CA THR A 242 -8.81 -18.28 3.77
C THR A 242 -10.18 -18.58 4.36
N HIS A 243 -11.11 -17.62 4.31
CA HIS A 243 -12.41 -17.63 4.99
C HIS A 243 -12.33 -17.78 6.52
N ARG A 244 -11.18 -17.45 7.11
CA ARG A 244 -10.98 -17.44 8.56
C ARG A 244 -11.28 -16.06 9.11
N LYS A 245 -11.95 -16.00 10.26
CA LYS A 245 -12.18 -14.74 10.97
C LYS A 245 -10.92 -14.30 11.72
N ASP A 246 -10.31 -15.25 12.44
CA ASP A 246 -9.03 -15.05 13.11
C ASP A 246 -7.89 -15.52 12.20
N ILE A 247 -6.99 -14.60 11.87
CA ILE A 247 -5.84 -14.85 11.00
C ILE A 247 -4.52 -14.95 11.79
N TYR A 248 -4.56 -14.85 13.13
CA TYR A 248 -3.38 -14.77 13.99
C TYR A 248 -3.08 -16.07 14.74
N GLU A 249 -4.10 -16.85 15.14
CA GLU A 249 -3.91 -18.11 15.90
C GLU A 249 -3.05 -19.15 15.17
N ASP A 250 -2.99 -19.08 13.84
CA ASP A 250 -2.17 -19.94 12.97
C ASP A 250 -1.57 -19.15 11.79
N ALA A 251 -1.01 -17.97 12.10
CA ALA A 251 -0.55 -17.00 11.11
C ALA A 251 0.32 -17.60 9.97
N PRO A 252 1.27 -18.53 10.22
CA PRO A 252 2.06 -19.12 9.14
C PRO A 252 1.23 -19.93 8.14
N ASN A 253 0.32 -20.80 8.60
CA ASN A 253 -0.54 -21.56 7.69
C ASN A 253 -1.56 -20.66 7.00
N VAL A 254 -2.09 -19.64 7.70
CA VAL A 254 -3.01 -18.66 7.11
C VAL A 254 -2.33 -17.89 5.98
N ALA A 255 -1.09 -17.45 6.18
CA ALA A 255 -0.33 -16.75 5.16
C ALA A 255 -0.09 -17.63 3.93
N ILE A 256 0.44 -18.85 4.14
CA ILE A 256 0.71 -19.79 3.05
C ILE A 256 -0.58 -20.19 2.31
N GLU A 257 -1.66 -20.47 3.04
CA GLU A 257 -2.95 -20.79 2.46
C GLU A 257 -3.49 -19.62 1.60
N ALA A 258 -3.39 -18.38 2.10
CA ALA A 258 -3.78 -17.20 1.35
C ALA A 258 -2.92 -17.03 0.08
N PHE A 259 -1.60 -17.18 0.18
CA PHE A 259 -0.69 -17.04 -0.97
C PHE A 259 -0.97 -18.09 -2.05
N ILE A 260 -1.19 -19.35 -1.67
CA ILE A 260 -1.58 -20.41 -2.62
C ILE A 260 -2.89 -20.06 -3.31
N ARG A 261 -3.90 -19.58 -2.56
CA ARG A 261 -5.20 -19.22 -3.13
C ARG A 261 -5.15 -17.95 -4.00
N ALA A 262 -4.20 -17.06 -3.75
CA ALA A 262 -3.87 -15.94 -4.62
C ALA A 262 -3.01 -16.35 -5.84
N GLY A 263 -2.63 -17.63 -5.93
CA GLY A 263 -1.81 -18.21 -7.01
C GLY A 263 -0.34 -17.77 -6.99
N ALA A 264 0.21 -17.49 -5.80
CA ALA A 264 1.63 -17.27 -5.64
C ALA A 264 2.42 -18.49 -6.13
N ASN A 265 3.53 -18.24 -6.82
CA ASN A 265 4.47 -19.27 -7.27
C ASN A 265 5.84 -19.08 -6.63
N LEU A 266 6.19 -17.85 -6.28
CA LEU A 266 7.46 -17.47 -5.69
C LEU A 266 7.21 -16.65 -4.42
N CYS A 267 7.92 -16.98 -3.35
CA CYS A 267 7.88 -16.23 -2.09
C CYS A 267 9.32 -16.00 -1.61
N PRO A 268 9.88 -14.79 -1.85
CA PRO A 268 11.26 -14.48 -1.45
C PRO A 268 11.35 -13.95 -0.01
N GLN A 269 10.26 -13.37 0.49
CA GLN A 269 10.09 -12.80 1.82
C GLN A 269 8.60 -12.56 2.00
N PHE A 270 8.05 -12.80 3.18
CA PHE A 270 6.66 -12.49 3.48
C PHE A 270 6.47 -11.84 4.84
N ILE A 271 5.38 -11.09 4.95
CA ILE A 271 4.97 -10.44 6.19
C ILE A 271 3.96 -11.35 6.89
N MET A 272 4.25 -11.69 8.14
CA MET A 272 3.35 -12.53 8.94
C MET A 272 2.16 -11.70 9.41
N PRO A 273 0.90 -12.13 9.19
CA PRO A 273 -0.24 -11.41 9.74
C PRO A 273 -0.14 -11.38 11.27
N SER A 274 -0.20 -10.18 11.84
CA SER A 274 -0.20 -9.97 13.28
C SER A 274 -0.96 -8.69 13.63
N PRO A 275 -1.50 -8.57 14.85
CA PRO A 275 -2.15 -7.33 15.29
C PRO A 275 -1.23 -6.11 15.16
N ASN A 276 0.06 -6.25 15.47
CA ASN A 276 1.03 -5.15 15.42
C ASN A 276 1.23 -4.57 14.01
N ILE A 277 1.21 -5.41 12.98
CA ILE A 277 1.41 -4.99 11.60
C ILE A 277 0.21 -4.18 11.08
N GLU A 278 -0.98 -4.48 11.55
CA GLU A 278 -2.18 -3.73 11.18
C GLU A 278 -2.22 -2.35 11.85
N HIS A 279 -1.56 -2.20 13.00
CA HIS A 279 -1.41 -0.91 13.68
C HIS A 279 -0.44 0.05 12.96
N ILE A 280 0.42 -0.44 12.05
CA ILE A 280 1.31 0.42 11.24
C ILE A 280 0.50 1.38 10.35
N ALA A 281 -0.74 1.02 9.98
CA ALA A 281 -1.64 1.91 9.24
C ALA A 281 -2.28 3.03 10.09
N CYS A 282 -2.25 2.91 11.43
CA CYS A 282 -2.99 3.81 12.31
C CYS A 282 -2.25 5.10 12.66
N ASP A 283 -0.93 5.17 12.49
CA ASP A 283 -0.16 6.40 12.77
C ASP A 283 1.23 6.39 12.11
N PRO A 284 1.42 7.05 10.95
CA PRO A 284 2.74 7.19 10.33
C PRO A 284 3.68 8.14 11.11
N PHE A 285 3.21 8.80 12.18
CA PHE A 285 3.96 9.72 13.03
C PHE A 285 4.09 9.25 14.49
N ASP A 286 3.48 8.12 14.87
CA ASP A 286 3.72 7.47 16.17
C ASP A 286 5.04 6.71 16.14
N ALA A 287 6.12 7.49 16.18
CA ALA A 287 7.47 6.98 16.31
C ALA A 287 7.63 6.05 17.54
N ASP A 288 6.72 6.08 18.53
CA ASP A 288 6.81 5.22 19.72
C ASP A 288 6.52 3.74 19.44
N ASN A 289 5.76 3.41 18.39
CA ASN A 289 5.57 2.02 17.95
C ASN A 289 6.69 1.53 17.01
N LEU A 290 7.37 2.43 16.29
CA LEU A 290 8.63 2.13 15.57
C LEU A 290 9.84 2.02 16.51
N ARG A 291 9.78 2.62 17.71
CA ARG A 291 10.79 2.52 18.78
C ARG A 291 10.84 1.17 19.49
N LYS A 292 9.89 0.26 19.22
CA LYS A 292 9.96 -1.11 19.77
C LYS A 292 10.77 -1.97 18.80
N PRO A 293 11.96 -2.46 19.21
CA PRO A 293 12.79 -3.25 18.31
C PRO A 293 12.01 -4.48 17.83
N LYS A 294 12.14 -4.80 16.53
CA LYS A 294 11.89 -6.16 16.06
C LYS A 294 12.73 -7.10 16.94
N PRO A 295 12.23 -8.25 17.40
CA PRO A 295 13.12 -9.28 17.87
C PRO A 295 13.96 -9.69 16.66
N ALA A 296 15.20 -9.19 16.61
CA ALA A 296 16.21 -9.79 15.78
C ALA A 296 16.28 -11.27 16.17
N SER A 297 16.44 -12.15 15.19
CA SER A 297 16.93 -13.51 15.41
C SER A 297 18.39 -13.42 15.90
N SER A 298 18.58 -12.93 17.11
CA SER A 298 19.80 -12.99 17.88
C SER A 298 19.40 -13.47 19.26
N ALA A 299 19.04 -14.75 19.35
CA ALA A 299 19.11 -15.47 20.60
C ALA A 299 20.60 -15.55 20.98
N GLN A 300 21.12 -14.51 21.64
CA GLN A 300 22.32 -14.49 22.47
C GLN A 300 22.64 -13.04 22.84
N THR A 301 22.07 -12.58 23.95
CA THR A 301 22.66 -11.67 24.96
C THR A 301 21.52 -11.13 25.81
N GLY A 302 21.46 -11.52 27.08
CA GLY A 302 20.45 -11.05 28.03
C GLY A 302 20.69 -9.60 28.47
N MET A 303 20.71 -8.67 27.53
CA MET A 303 20.85 -7.23 27.78
C MET A 303 19.51 -6.52 27.50
N SER A 304 19.15 -5.59 28.37
CA SER A 304 17.99 -4.69 28.20
C SER A 304 18.02 -4.01 26.83
N ALA A 305 16.84 -3.72 26.26
CA ALA A 305 16.69 -3.07 24.95
C ALA A 305 17.66 -1.87 24.80
N PRO A 306 18.54 -1.86 23.79
CA PRO A 306 19.51 -0.78 23.64
C PRO A 306 18.76 0.52 23.37
N GLN A 307 19.03 1.55 24.15
CA GLN A 307 18.54 2.91 23.89
C GLN A 307 18.95 3.31 22.46
N HIS A 308 18.12 4.02 21.70
CA HIS A 308 18.57 4.58 20.42
C HIS A 308 19.68 5.61 20.66
N PRO A 309 20.71 5.69 19.80
CA PRO A 309 21.74 6.71 19.94
C PRO A 309 21.09 8.08 19.81
N SER A 310 21.51 9.00 20.67
CA SER A 310 20.98 10.37 20.75
C SER A 310 21.81 11.37 19.95
N SER A 311 22.98 10.96 19.46
CA SER A 311 23.91 11.77 18.68
C SER A 311 24.71 10.93 17.66
N PRO A 312 25.35 11.57 16.66
CA PRO A 312 26.37 10.93 15.82
C PRO A 312 27.54 10.34 16.61
N GLU A 313 27.95 10.96 17.71
CA GLU A 313 29.00 10.48 18.61
C GLU A 313 28.61 9.15 19.27
N ASP A 314 27.35 8.98 19.66
CA ASP A 314 26.85 7.72 20.22
C ASP A 314 26.92 6.59 19.18
N VAL A 315 26.69 6.90 17.90
CA VAL A 315 26.84 5.93 16.79
C VAL A 315 28.31 5.56 16.63
N ARG A 316 29.22 6.55 16.62
CA ARG A 316 30.67 6.33 16.58
C ARG A 316 31.12 5.41 17.71
N ASP A 317 30.73 5.70 18.95
CA ASP A 317 31.16 4.94 20.13
C ASP A 317 30.65 3.48 20.09
N ARG A 318 29.44 3.25 19.56
CA ARG A 318 28.92 1.89 19.32
C ARG A 318 29.76 1.14 18.31
N ILE A 319 30.14 1.81 17.23
CA ILE A 319 31.00 1.22 16.21
C ILE A 319 32.39 0.93 16.79
N GLU A 320 32.91 1.81 17.65
CA GLU A 320 34.19 1.59 18.34
C GLU A 320 34.18 0.33 19.20
N ALA A 321 33.05 0.06 19.86
CA ALA A 321 32.82 -1.11 20.69
C ALA A 321 32.58 -2.42 19.91
N LEU A 322 32.44 -2.38 18.58
CA LEU A 322 32.28 -3.61 17.79
C LEU A 322 33.52 -4.50 17.91
N PRO A 323 33.36 -5.83 17.90
CA PRO A 323 34.53 -6.70 17.88
C PRO A 323 35.32 -6.51 16.58
N ASP A 324 36.59 -6.89 16.62
CA ASP A 324 37.42 -6.87 15.42
C ASP A 324 36.85 -7.84 14.38
N PRO A 325 36.69 -7.45 13.09
CA PRO A 325 36.16 -8.31 12.05
C PRO A 325 36.88 -9.67 11.95
N ASP A 326 38.19 -9.74 12.22
CA ASP A 326 38.97 -10.98 12.15
C ASP A 326 38.59 -11.98 13.25
N THR A 327 37.91 -11.53 14.31
CA THR A 327 37.42 -12.42 15.37
C THR A 327 36.12 -13.13 15.01
N LEU A 328 35.39 -12.64 13.99
CA LEU A 328 34.12 -13.23 13.56
C LEU A 328 34.29 -14.64 12.98
N GLU A 329 35.29 -14.82 12.12
CA GLU A 329 35.49 -16.09 11.40
C GLU A 329 35.76 -17.26 12.35
N ARG A 330 36.48 -17.02 13.46
CA ARG A 330 36.83 -18.06 14.44
C ARG A 330 35.61 -18.61 15.19
N ASN A 331 34.56 -17.80 15.34
CA ASN A 331 33.39 -18.12 16.14
C ASN A 331 32.16 -18.48 15.29
N PHE A 332 32.27 -18.37 13.95
CA PHE A 332 31.14 -18.59 13.07
C PHE A 332 31.03 -20.05 12.62
N ASP A 333 29.99 -20.74 13.09
CA ASP A 333 29.69 -22.11 12.66
C ASP A 333 28.96 -22.09 11.30
N VAL A 334 29.75 -22.22 10.24
CA VAL A 334 29.26 -22.20 8.87
C VAL A 334 28.26 -23.33 8.59
N GLU A 335 28.45 -24.52 9.16
CA GLU A 335 27.58 -25.67 8.91
C GLU A 335 26.25 -25.53 9.65
N ALA A 336 26.29 -25.13 10.92
CA ALA A 336 25.06 -24.89 11.67
C ALA A 336 24.20 -23.78 11.04
N HIS A 337 24.83 -22.70 10.56
CA HIS A 337 24.13 -21.63 9.85
C HIS A 337 23.55 -22.11 8.51
N ALA A 338 24.29 -22.93 7.76
CA ALA A 338 23.81 -23.51 6.49
C ALA A 338 22.58 -24.41 6.71
N ASP A 339 22.63 -25.27 7.73
CA ASP A 339 21.53 -26.18 8.08
C ASP A 339 20.31 -25.40 8.58
N GLY A 340 20.50 -24.33 9.35
CA GLY A 340 19.45 -23.41 9.78
C GLY A 340 18.77 -22.71 8.60
N TYR A 341 19.57 -22.19 7.66
CA TYR A 341 19.07 -21.55 6.44
C TYR A 341 18.22 -22.52 5.62
N ALA A 342 18.74 -23.72 5.32
CA ALA A 342 18.01 -24.72 4.55
C ALA A 342 16.73 -25.19 5.25
N ARG A 343 16.78 -25.44 6.57
CA ARG A 343 15.61 -25.87 7.36
C ARG A 343 14.48 -24.85 7.27
N SER A 344 14.78 -23.55 7.32
CA SER A 344 13.76 -22.50 7.22
C SER A 344 12.99 -22.57 5.90
N ILE A 345 13.70 -22.80 4.78
CA ILE A 345 13.12 -22.88 3.43
C ILE A 345 12.34 -24.19 3.26
N LEU A 346 12.93 -25.32 3.68
CA LEU A 346 12.30 -26.64 3.54
C LEU A 346 11.01 -26.74 4.34
N ASN A 347 10.97 -26.21 5.56
CA ASN A 347 9.74 -26.16 6.37
C ASN A 347 8.61 -25.40 5.64
N LEU A 348 8.91 -24.24 5.04
CA LEU A 348 7.92 -23.47 4.29
C LEU A 348 7.47 -24.20 3.01
N ARG A 349 8.41 -24.86 2.32
CA ARG A 349 8.10 -25.68 1.14
C ARG A 349 7.16 -26.84 1.48
N ASP A 350 7.39 -27.51 2.60
CA ASP A 350 6.54 -28.61 3.08
C ASP A 350 5.12 -28.11 3.40
N MET A 351 5.02 -26.98 4.10
CA MET A 351 3.73 -26.31 4.38
C MET A 351 2.99 -25.93 3.10
N ALA A 352 3.71 -25.43 2.08
CA ALA A 352 3.12 -25.07 0.79
C ALA A 352 2.90 -26.24 -0.17
N ARG A 353 3.36 -27.46 0.18
CA ARG A 353 3.20 -28.69 -0.63
C ARG A 353 3.77 -28.60 -2.05
N GLY A 354 4.78 -27.74 -2.23
CA GLY A 354 5.42 -27.45 -3.51
C GLY A 354 4.64 -26.51 -4.44
N GLU A 355 3.58 -25.86 -3.95
CA GLU A 355 2.86 -24.83 -4.72
C GLU A 355 3.64 -23.51 -4.81
N ILE A 356 4.59 -23.29 -3.91
CA ILE A 356 5.39 -22.05 -3.84
C ILE A 356 6.87 -22.42 -3.75
N LEU A 357 7.68 -21.83 -4.61
CA LEU A 357 9.14 -21.80 -4.46
C LEU A 357 9.50 -20.75 -3.41
N PHE A 358 10.15 -21.17 -2.34
CA PHE A 358 10.71 -20.26 -1.35
C PHE A 358 12.19 -20.03 -1.61
N ILE A 359 12.58 -18.76 -1.61
CA ILE A 359 13.97 -18.33 -1.48
C ILE A 359 14.09 -17.43 -0.25
N SER A 360 15.29 -16.97 0.09
CA SER A 360 15.50 -16.17 1.31
C SER A 360 16.58 -15.11 1.11
N GLY A 361 16.80 -14.35 2.18
CA GLY A 361 17.81 -13.31 2.31
C GLY A 361 19.23 -13.82 2.17
N PHE A 362 20.14 -12.88 1.99
CA PHE A 362 21.58 -13.13 1.96
C PHE A 362 22.32 -12.12 2.84
N GLY A 363 23.55 -12.45 3.19
CA GLY A 363 24.42 -11.60 3.99
C GLY A 363 24.97 -10.43 3.18
N GLN A 364 25.02 -9.24 3.77
CA GLN A 364 25.43 -8.02 3.08
C GLN A 364 26.06 -7.03 4.07
N ALA A 365 26.83 -6.07 3.55
CA ALA A 365 27.20 -4.90 4.33
C ALA A 365 25.94 -4.08 4.64
N ASP A 366 25.81 -3.63 5.89
CA ASP A 366 24.59 -3.02 6.40
C ASP A 366 24.63 -1.50 6.30
N PHE A 367 23.76 -0.94 5.46
CA PHE A 367 23.45 0.47 5.31
C PHE A 367 22.11 0.86 5.98
N MET A 368 21.37 -0.10 6.55
CA MET A 368 20.08 0.13 7.19
C MET A 368 20.19 0.65 8.63
N GLY A 369 21.36 1.20 9.01
CA GLY A 369 21.61 1.79 10.31
C GLY A 369 20.57 2.83 10.71
N GLY A 370 19.95 3.54 9.76
CA GLY A 370 18.86 4.50 10.01
C GLY A 370 17.64 3.89 10.72
N TYR A 371 17.33 2.61 10.51
CA TYR A 371 16.21 1.93 11.19
C TYR A 371 16.51 1.62 12.66
N GLY A 372 17.78 1.35 12.98
CA GLY A 372 18.21 0.99 14.33
C GLY A 372 18.75 2.17 15.14
N TRP A 373 19.33 3.17 14.48
CA TRP A 373 20.06 4.27 15.11
C TRP A 373 19.41 5.64 14.86
N GLY A 374 18.35 5.70 14.05
CA GLY A 374 17.74 6.93 13.59
C GLY A 374 18.52 7.54 12.42
N TYR A 375 17.78 8.01 11.40
CA TYR A 375 18.37 8.54 10.17
C TYR A 375 19.31 9.73 10.41
N GLU A 376 18.91 10.68 11.27
CA GLU A 376 19.70 11.88 11.56
C GLU A 376 21.06 11.53 12.16
N ASN A 377 21.08 10.71 13.21
CA ASN A 377 22.32 10.33 13.89
C ASN A 377 23.19 9.41 13.04
N TYR A 378 22.59 8.48 12.30
CA TYR A 378 23.34 7.57 11.42
C TYR A 378 24.00 8.32 10.25
N LEU A 379 23.23 9.14 9.52
CA LEU A 379 23.76 9.91 8.38
C LEU A 379 24.71 11.02 8.85
N GLY A 380 24.45 11.62 10.01
CA GLY A 380 25.37 12.53 10.67
C GLY A 380 26.71 11.86 11.01
N ALA A 381 26.68 10.64 11.54
CA ALA A 381 27.91 9.88 11.81
C ALA A 381 28.64 9.50 10.52
N LEU A 382 27.92 9.14 9.45
CA LEU A 382 28.52 8.88 8.15
C LEU A 382 29.27 10.09 7.58
N ALA A 383 28.76 11.30 7.82
CA ALA A 383 29.41 12.53 7.39
C ALA A 383 30.58 12.95 8.30
N LEU A 384 30.42 12.84 9.62
CA LEU A 384 31.38 13.34 10.61
C LEU A 384 32.50 12.33 10.96
N TYR A 385 32.19 11.04 10.88
CA TYR A 385 33.05 9.93 11.31
C TYR A 385 33.18 8.84 10.22
N PRO A 386 33.59 9.18 9.00
CA PRO A 386 33.58 8.24 7.86
C PRO A 386 34.49 7.01 8.06
N GLU A 387 35.60 7.14 8.80
CA GLU A 387 36.50 6.02 9.12
C GLU A 387 35.81 4.98 10.02
N HIS A 388 34.99 5.44 10.96
CA HIS A 388 34.18 4.55 11.79
C HIS A 388 33.12 3.84 10.95
N LEU A 389 32.42 4.56 10.08
CA LEU A 389 31.43 3.92 9.21
C LEU A 389 32.07 2.93 8.23
N GLU A 390 33.29 3.20 7.76
CA GLU A 390 34.07 2.22 6.99
C GLU A 390 34.30 0.93 7.80
N ARG A 391 34.72 1.05 9.07
CA ARG A 391 34.86 -0.10 9.98
C ARG A 391 33.53 -0.84 10.18
N TYR A 392 32.41 -0.12 10.32
CA TYR A 392 31.10 -0.73 10.45
C TYR A 392 30.69 -1.51 9.20
N PHE A 393 30.90 -0.94 8.01
CA PHE A 393 30.64 -1.64 6.75
C PHE A 393 31.58 -2.84 6.56
N ALA A 394 32.85 -2.74 6.97
CA ALA A 394 33.79 -3.86 6.94
C ALA A 394 33.36 -4.99 7.90
N TYR A 395 32.94 -4.64 9.11
CA TYR A 395 32.44 -5.59 10.10
C TYR A 395 31.19 -6.31 9.63
N THR A 396 30.15 -5.57 9.22
CA THR A 396 28.88 -6.16 8.75
C THR A 396 29.05 -6.86 7.40
N GLY A 397 29.91 -6.36 6.52
CA GLY A 397 30.30 -7.03 5.28
C GLY A 397 30.97 -8.38 5.52
N GLU A 398 31.82 -8.50 6.54
CA GLU A 398 32.45 -9.77 6.92
C GLU A 398 31.42 -10.76 7.52
N GLN A 399 30.51 -10.29 8.37
CA GLN A 399 29.36 -11.11 8.82
C GLN A 399 28.54 -11.59 7.61
N GLY A 400 28.27 -10.70 6.66
CA GLY A 400 27.57 -11.02 5.43
C GLY A 400 28.29 -12.06 4.57
N ARG A 401 29.61 -11.93 4.44
CA ARG A 401 30.47 -12.90 3.73
C ARG A 401 30.37 -14.30 4.34
N LEU A 402 30.50 -14.41 5.67
CA LEU A 402 30.41 -15.68 6.38
C LEU A 402 29.03 -16.33 6.23
N ALA A 403 27.96 -15.54 6.35
CA ALA A 403 26.59 -16.00 6.09
C ALA A 403 26.42 -16.49 4.63
N ASN A 404 27.02 -15.80 3.67
CA ASN A 404 26.94 -16.18 2.26
C ASN A 404 27.71 -17.46 1.92
N ILE A 405 28.82 -17.74 2.61
CA ILE A 405 29.50 -19.05 2.53
C ILE A 405 28.55 -20.15 3.00
N SER A 406 27.86 -19.96 4.13
CA SER A 406 26.85 -20.90 4.61
C SER A 406 25.69 -21.09 3.63
N ILE A 407 25.18 -19.99 3.05
CA ILE A 407 24.09 -20.05 2.06
C ILE A 407 24.52 -20.83 0.82
N ALA A 408 25.74 -20.57 0.31
CA ALA A 408 26.28 -21.32 -0.81
C ALA A 408 26.38 -22.83 -0.53
N ARG A 409 26.82 -23.21 0.68
CA ARG A 409 26.83 -24.60 1.13
C ARG A 409 25.42 -25.16 1.24
N ALA A 410 24.49 -24.43 1.83
CA ALA A 410 23.10 -24.85 2.01
C ALA A 410 22.42 -25.14 0.67
N ILE A 411 22.53 -24.22 -0.29
CA ILE A 411 21.94 -24.37 -1.63
C ILE A 411 22.47 -25.62 -2.31
N LYS A 412 23.78 -25.87 -2.27
CA LYS A 412 24.40 -27.07 -2.85
C LYS A 412 24.00 -28.36 -2.11
N LYS A 413 24.12 -28.37 -0.77
CA LYS A 413 23.89 -29.55 0.09
C LYS A 413 22.44 -30.02 0.05
N TYR A 414 21.49 -29.09 0.02
CA TYR A 414 20.06 -29.37 0.09
C TYR A 414 19.32 -29.20 -1.25
N ASN A 415 20.05 -28.94 -2.35
CA ASN A 415 19.51 -28.74 -3.69
C ASN A 415 18.39 -27.69 -3.72
N LEU A 416 18.64 -26.54 -3.10
CA LEU A 416 17.71 -25.41 -3.09
C LEU A 416 17.87 -24.57 -4.36
N ALA A 417 16.92 -23.68 -4.63
CA ALA A 417 17.05 -22.75 -5.76
C ALA A 417 18.28 -21.82 -5.56
N PRO A 418 19.20 -21.71 -6.53
CA PRO A 418 20.38 -20.85 -6.50
C PRO A 418 20.03 -19.38 -6.77
N TYR A 419 19.06 -18.84 -6.03
CA TYR A 419 18.70 -17.43 -6.04
C TYR A 419 18.46 -16.94 -4.62
N VAL A 420 18.86 -15.71 -4.35
CA VAL A 420 18.63 -15.01 -3.08
C VAL A 420 18.01 -13.65 -3.33
N TYR A 421 17.25 -13.17 -2.35
CA TYR A 421 16.58 -11.88 -2.41
C TYR A 421 16.81 -11.08 -1.14
N SER A 422 17.37 -9.90 -1.29
CA SER A 422 17.44 -8.91 -0.23
C SER A 422 17.82 -7.57 -0.84
N GLY A 423 17.94 -6.57 0.01
CA GLY A 423 18.18 -5.21 -0.40
C GLY A 423 18.58 -4.35 0.77
N GLN A 424 18.90 -3.11 0.43
CA GLN A 424 19.22 -2.06 1.36
C GLN A 424 18.54 -0.81 0.82
N ASP A 425 17.67 -0.20 1.62
CA ASP A 425 16.93 1.03 1.27
C ASP A 425 17.86 2.24 1.38
N ILE A 426 18.87 2.23 0.52
CA ILE A 426 19.94 3.24 0.46
C ILE A 426 19.54 4.45 -0.39
N CYS A 427 18.32 4.45 -0.94
CA CYS A 427 17.77 5.53 -1.76
C CYS A 427 16.48 6.12 -1.17
N TYR A 428 16.25 7.38 -1.50
CA TYR A 428 15.03 8.14 -1.30
C TYR A 428 14.43 8.53 -2.67
N ASN A 429 13.45 9.42 -2.70
CA ASN A 429 12.73 9.80 -3.92
C ASN A 429 13.61 10.45 -5.01
N ASP A 430 14.73 11.05 -4.65
CA ASP A 430 15.62 11.82 -5.53
C ASP A 430 17.05 11.25 -5.63
N GLY A 431 17.27 10.04 -5.11
CA GLY A 431 18.53 9.32 -5.24
C GLY A 431 19.02 8.73 -3.91
N PRO A 432 20.32 8.37 -3.82
CA PRO A 432 20.88 7.77 -2.62
C PRO A 432 20.88 8.71 -1.41
N LEU A 433 20.74 8.14 -0.21
CA LEU A 433 20.72 8.87 1.08
C LEU A 433 22.03 9.60 1.41
N CYS A 434 23.12 9.29 0.70
CA CYS A 434 24.39 10.00 0.77
C CYS A 434 25.02 10.07 -0.62
N SER A 435 26.17 10.75 -0.74
CA SER A 435 26.80 10.92 -2.06
C SER A 435 27.22 9.57 -2.66
N VAL A 436 27.08 9.42 -3.98
CA VAL A 436 27.57 8.23 -4.71
C VAL A 436 29.07 8.02 -4.49
N GLU A 437 29.84 9.10 -4.31
CA GLU A 437 31.26 9.04 -3.95
C GLU A 437 31.48 8.36 -2.59
N THR A 438 30.70 8.75 -1.57
CA THR A 438 30.71 8.11 -0.24
C THR A 438 30.39 6.62 -0.35
N LEU A 439 29.37 6.26 -1.12
CA LEU A 439 29.01 4.84 -1.32
C LEU A 439 30.12 4.05 -2.01
N ASN A 440 30.72 4.62 -3.06
CA ASN A 440 31.84 3.98 -3.79
C ASN A 440 33.06 3.78 -2.89
N LYS A 441 33.33 4.73 -1.99
CA LYS A 441 34.49 4.68 -1.10
C LYS A 441 34.27 3.72 0.07
N LEU A 442 33.13 3.80 0.74
CA LEU A 442 32.94 3.17 2.06
C LEU A 442 32.06 1.91 2.00
N TYR A 443 31.05 1.88 1.14
CA TYR A 443 29.99 0.88 1.19
C TYR A 443 30.16 -0.24 0.15
N PHE A 444 30.19 0.11 -1.14
CA PHE A 444 30.21 -0.87 -2.23
C PHE A 444 31.40 -1.85 -2.18
N PRO A 445 32.62 -1.47 -1.76
CA PRO A 445 33.72 -2.44 -1.62
C PRO A 445 33.40 -3.56 -0.61
N ASN A 446 32.79 -3.20 0.51
CA ASN A 446 32.41 -4.15 1.56
C ASN A 446 31.22 -5.01 1.13
N LEU A 447 30.23 -4.43 0.44
CA LEU A 447 29.13 -5.19 -0.15
C LEU A 447 29.63 -6.19 -1.21
N ALA A 448 30.54 -5.78 -2.10
CA ALA A 448 31.12 -6.65 -3.11
C ALA A 448 31.85 -7.85 -2.47
N LYS A 449 32.65 -7.60 -1.43
CA LYS A 449 33.32 -8.66 -0.64
C LYS A 449 32.29 -9.60 0.00
N ALA A 450 31.20 -9.06 0.55
CA ALA A 450 30.16 -9.86 1.20
C ALA A 450 29.50 -10.83 0.22
N VAL A 451 29.16 -10.39 -1.00
CA VAL A 451 28.40 -11.19 -1.97
C VAL A 451 29.25 -12.13 -2.82
N GLU A 452 30.57 -11.96 -2.83
CA GLU A 452 31.50 -12.77 -3.62
C GLU A 452 31.32 -14.31 -3.47
N PRO A 453 31.10 -14.88 -2.26
CA PRO A 453 30.84 -16.32 -2.12
C PRO A 453 29.61 -16.82 -2.88
N LEU A 454 28.59 -15.97 -3.07
CA LEU A 454 27.39 -16.31 -3.84
C LEU A 454 27.72 -16.41 -5.34
N HIS A 455 28.50 -15.44 -5.85
CA HIS A 455 28.95 -15.44 -7.24
C HIS A 455 29.81 -16.66 -7.56
N GLN A 456 30.74 -17.01 -6.67
CA GLN A 456 31.59 -18.19 -6.82
C GLN A 456 30.78 -19.49 -6.86
N ALA A 457 29.63 -19.52 -6.20
CA ALA A 457 28.70 -20.64 -6.21
C ALA A 457 27.65 -20.59 -7.34
N GLY A 458 27.68 -19.56 -8.20
CA GLY A 458 26.73 -19.39 -9.30
C GLY A 458 25.30 -19.02 -8.85
N ILE A 459 25.17 -18.36 -7.69
CA ILE A 459 23.88 -17.97 -7.11
C ILE A 459 23.50 -16.57 -7.59
N GLY A 460 22.29 -16.43 -8.12
CA GLY A 460 21.76 -15.15 -8.59
C GLY A 460 21.23 -14.27 -7.45
N ILE A 461 21.56 -12.97 -7.48
CA ILE A 461 21.09 -11.99 -6.49
C ILE A 461 19.98 -11.15 -7.10
N ILE A 462 18.80 -11.15 -6.47
CA ILE A 462 17.73 -10.20 -6.77
C ILE A 462 17.79 -9.09 -5.73
N TRP A 463 18.03 -7.87 -6.18
CA TRP A 463 18.23 -6.71 -5.33
C TRP A 463 16.94 -5.91 -5.15
N HIS A 464 16.64 -5.55 -3.89
CA HIS A 464 15.57 -4.63 -3.53
C HIS A 464 16.15 -3.28 -3.07
N CYS A 465 15.49 -2.19 -3.42
CA CYS A 465 15.69 -0.87 -2.84
C CYS A 465 14.52 0.00 -3.26
N ASP A 466 13.81 0.59 -2.29
CA ASP A 466 12.84 1.64 -2.59
C ASP A 466 13.55 2.94 -3.06
N GLY A 467 12.81 3.89 -3.63
CA GLY A 467 13.34 5.16 -4.13
C GLY A 467 14.02 5.10 -5.52
N ASP A 468 14.80 6.14 -5.84
CA ASP A 468 15.48 6.29 -7.13
C ASP A 468 16.88 5.65 -7.14
N VAL A 469 16.96 4.42 -7.65
CA VAL A 469 18.24 3.68 -7.78
C VAL A 469 19.06 4.05 -9.01
N ARG A 470 18.54 4.88 -9.93
CA ARG A 470 19.24 5.19 -11.20
C ARG A 470 20.67 5.71 -10.99
N PRO A 471 20.97 6.57 -9.99
CA PRO A 471 22.32 7.06 -9.75
C PRO A 471 23.35 5.98 -9.36
N ILE A 472 22.88 4.84 -8.84
CA ILE A 472 23.74 3.72 -8.39
C ILE A 472 23.54 2.43 -9.21
N LEU A 473 22.72 2.48 -10.25
CA LEU A 473 22.36 1.30 -11.04
C LEU A 473 23.60 0.62 -11.65
N LYS A 474 24.57 1.42 -12.08
CA LYS A 474 25.85 0.93 -12.60
C LYS A 474 26.63 0.15 -11.54
N GLN A 475 26.66 0.62 -10.29
CA GLN A 475 27.34 -0.08 -9.19
C GLN A 475 26.65 -1.40 -8.88
N LEU A 476 25.31 -1.41 -8.80
CA LEU A 476 24.54 -2.62 -8.55
C LEU A 476 24.74 -3.68 -9.64
N ILE A 477 24.75 -3.27 -10.91
CA ILE A 477 24.93 -4.20 -12.05
C ILE A 477 26.39 -4.63 -12.19
N ASP A 478 27.32 -3.69 -12.31
CA ASP A 478 28.69 -3.98 -12.73
C ASP A 478 29.56 -4.46 -11.57
N VAL A 479 29.43 -3.82 -10.40
CA VAL A 479 30.27 -4.09 -9.22
C VAL A 479 29.67 -5.20 -8.39
N ILE A 480 28.41 -5.05 -7.98
CA ILE A 480 27.72 -6.03 -7.12
C ILE A 480 27.27 -7.26 -7.92
N GLY A 481 27.01 -7.12 -9.23
CA GLY A 481 26.75 -8.27 -10.10
C GLY A 481 25.34 -8.84 -9.96
N VAL A 482 24.34 -7.99 -9.66
CA VAL A 482 22.97 -8.47 -9.45
C VAL A 482 22.39 -9.16 -10.69
N ALA A 483 21.61 -10.21 -10.48
CA ALA A 483 20.90 -10.95 -11.52
C ALA A 483 19.56 -10.29 -11.88
N GLY A 484 19.02 -9.48 -10.97
CA GLY A 484 17.72 -8.86 -11.12
C GLY A 484 17.39 -7.84 -10.04
N PHE A 485 16.20 -7.25 -10.18
CA PHE A 485 15.72 -6.19 -9.32
C PHE A 485 14.24 -6.34 -8.95
N GLN A 486 13.90 -5.77 -7.81
CA GLN A 486 12.54 -5.46 -7.34
C GLN A 486 12.62 -4.08 -6.63
N GLY A 487 11.50 -3.39 -6.40
CA GLY A 487 11.51 -2.11 -5.67
C GLY A 487 11.35 -0.87 -6.56
N PHE A 488 10.91 -1.02 -7.81
CA PHE A 488 10.86 0.11 -8.75
C PHE A 488 9.81 1.15 -8.33
N GLN A 489 10.24 2.22 -7.66
CA GLN A 489 9.36 3.34 -7.34
C GLN A 489 9.23 4.25 -8.57
N GLU A 490 8.36 3.87 -9.50
CA GLU A 490 8.23 4.50 -10.82
C GLU A 490 7.93 6.01 -10.76
N GLU A 491 7.30 6.47 -9.67
CA GLU A 491 6.99 7.88 -9.42
C GLU A 491 8.24 8.76 -9.30
N THR A 492 9.39 8.16 -8.99
CA THR A 492 10.70 8.84 -8.95
C THR A 492 11.35 8.96 -10.34
N GLY A 493 10.75 8.32 -11.35
CA GLY A 493 11.30 8.16 -12.69
C GLY A 493 12.15 6.90 -12.85
N CYS A 494 12.29 6.07 -11.82
CA CYS A 494 12.85 4.72 -11.91
C CYS A 494 11.81 3.75 -12.50
N THR A 495 11.51 3.88 -13.80
CA THR A 495 10.45 3.10 -14.45
C THR A 495 10.88 1.67 -14.77
N LEU A 496 9.90 0.75 -14.84
CA LEU A 496 10.14 -0.63 -15.26
C LEU A 496 10.81 -0.72 -16.64
N GLU A 497 10.40 0.13 -17.60
CA GLU A 497 10.99 0.20 -18.94
C GLU A 497 12.47 0.60 -18.89
N HIS A 498 12.82 1.55 -18.04
CA HIS A 498 14.21 1.98 -17.87
C HIS A 498 15.07 0.85 -17.35
N ILE A 499 14.64 0.15 -16.30
CA ILE A 499 15.41 -0.98 -15.75
C ILE A 499 15.45 -2.16 -16.74
N ALA A 500 14.35 -2.46 -17.42
CA ALA A 500 14.30 -3.53 -18.42
C ALA A 500 15.23 -3.31 -19.64
N SER A 501 15.60 -2.05 -19.91
CA SER A 501 16.58 -1.74 -20.96
C SER A 501 18.01 -2.18 -20.61
N HIS A 502 18.31 -2.42 -19.34
CA HIS A 502 19.63 -2.82 -18.87
C HIS A 502 19.87 -4.35 -18.96
N ARG A 503 21.14 -4.74 -18.81
CA ARG A 503 21.59 -6.14 -18.78
C ARG A 503 22.47 -6.34 -17.57
N THR A 504 22.57 -7.59 -17.11
CA THR A 504 23.54 -7.99 -16.08
C THR A 504 24.97 -7.75 -16.58
N ARG A 505 25.97 -7.76 -15.67
CA ARG A 505 27.40 -7.58 -16.04
C ARG A 505 27.93 -8.57 -17.09
N ASN A 506 27.27 -9.71 -17.28
CA ASN A 506 27.60 -10.72 -18.30
C ASN A 506 26.69 -10.65 -19.55
N GLY A 507 25.91 -9.57 -19.71
CA GLY A 507 25.07 -9.32 -20.88
C GLY A 507 23.73 -10.05 -20.91
N ALA A 508 23.39 -10.82 -19.87
CA ALA A 508 22.10 -11.50 -19.78
C ALA A 508 20.96 -10.50 -19.45
N LYS A 509 19.74 -10.87 -19.83
CA LYS A 509 18.54 -10.12 -19.45
C LYS A 509 18.39 -10.11 -17.93
N LEU A 510 17.98 -9.00 -17.33
CA LEU A 510 17.69 -8.91 -15.89
C LEU A 510 16.43 -9.71 -15.51
N ILE A 511 16.43 -10.29 -14.32
CA ILE A 511 15.21 -10.79 -13.66
C ILE A 511 14.49 -9.59 -13.04
N LEU A 512 13.21 -9.41 -13.29
CA LEU A 512 12.45 -8.24 -12.83
C LEU A 512 11.20 -8.69 -12.10
N TRP A 513 11.01 -8.18 -10.89
CA TRP A 513 9.78 -8.37 -10.13
C TRP A 513 9.09 -7.03 -9.93
N GLY A 514 7.82 -6.94 -10.31
CA GLY A 514 7.09 -5.68 -10.24
C GLY A 514 6.02 -5.53 -11.33
N SER A 515 5.52 -4.33 -11.57
CA SER A 515 5.79 -3.10 -10.82
C SER A 515 4.47 -2.41 -10.50
N ILE A 516 3.65 -3.08 -9.71
CA ILE A 516 2.36 -2.51 -9.29
C ILE A 516 2.58 -1.61 -8.07
N SER A 517 2.47 -0.30 -8.29
CA SER A 517 2.84 0.71 -7.29
C SER A 517 1.98 0.66 -6.02
N VAL A 518 2.66 0.59 -4.87
CA VAL A 518 2.04 0.69 -3.53
C VAL A 518 1.84 2.13 -3.05
N THR A 519 2.39 3.12 -3.74
CA THR A 519 2.28 4.55 -3.36
C THR A 519 1.29 5.31 -4.24
N THR A 520 0.91 4.76 -5.41
CA THR A 520 -0.05 5.40 -6.32
C THR A 520 -1.18 4.45 -6.74
N THR A 521 -0.86 3.45 -7.56
CA THR A 521 -1.84 2.66 -8.30
C THR A 521 -2.73 1.84 -7.37
N LEU A 522 -2.13 1.16 -6.38
CA LEU A 522 -2.89 0.35 -5.42
C LEU A 522 -3.72 1.16 -4.43
N PRO A 523 -3.17 2.17 -3.73
CA PRO A 523 -3.96 2.92 -2.74
C PRO A 523 -4.99 3.87 -3.36
N PHE A 524 -4.72 4.44 -4.55
CA PHE A 524 -5.53 5.54 -5.10
C PHE A 524 -6.14 5.26 -6.48
N GLY A 525 -5.72 4.21 -7.18
CA GLY A 525 -6.26 3.84 -8.47
C GLY A 525 -7.59 3.07 -8.39
N THR A 526 -8.22 2.94 -9.55
CA THR A 526 -9.35 2.02 -9.77
C THR A 526 -8.85 0.61 -10.10
N VAL A 527 -9.74 -0.39 -9.99
CA VAL A 527 -9.47 -1.76 -10.44
C VAL A 527 -9.00 -1.79 -11.90
N GLU A 528 -9.60 -0.96 -12.76
CA GLU A 528 -9.21 -0.83 -14.16
C GLU A 528 -7.80 -0.24 -14.33
N ASP A 529 -7.37 0.67 -13.44
CA ASP A 529 -6.00 1.19 -13.44
C ASP A 529 -5.00 0.09 -13.07
N VAL A 530 -5.32 -0.72 -12.05
CA VAL A 530 -4.53 -1.88 -11.65
C VAL A 530 -4.38 -2.86 -12.81
N LYS A 531 -5.48 -3.23 -13.47
CA LYS A 531 -5.47 -4.15 -14.62
C LYS A 531 -4.60 -3.64 -15.76
N ARG A 532 -4.71 -2.35 -16.12
CA ARG A 532 -3.85 -1.74 -17.15
C ARG A 532 -2.38 -1.78 -16.77
N ASN A 533 -2.06 -1.57 -15.49
CA ASN A 533 -0.67 -1.62 -15.02
C ASN A 533 -0.12 -3.05 -15.06
N VAL A 534 -0.91 -4.05 -14.66
CA VAL A 534 -0.57 -5.48 -14.81
C VAL A 534 -0.25 -5.81 -16.27
N GLU A 535 -1.11 -5.43 -17.21
CA GLU A 535 -0.89 -5.69 -18.63
C GLU A 535 0.39 -5.05 -19.16
N ARG A 536 0.65 -3.80 -18.75
CA ARG A 536 1.89 -3.09 -19.10
C ARG A 536 3.11 -3.84 -18.57
N CYS A 537 3.11 -4.28 -17.31
CA CYS A 537 4.23 -5.00 -16.71
C CYS A 537 4.56 -6.28 -17.49
N PHE A 538 3.55 -7.06 -17.87
CA PHE A 538 3.74 -8.23 -18.73
C PHE A 538 4.32 -7.85 -20.09
N ARG A 539 3.78 -6.84 -20.77
CA ARG A 539 4.27 -6.41 -22.10
C ARG A 539 5.73 -5.94 -22.06
N VAL A 540 6.16 -5.28 -20.99
CA VAL A 540 7.51 -4.73 -20.86
C VAL A 540 8.52 -5.78 -20.42
N ALA A 541 8.21 -6.54 -19.36
CA ALA A 541 9.20 -7.33 -18.67
C ALA A 541 9.12 -8.84 -18.97
N ALA A 542 7.96 -9.38 -19.37
CA ALA A 542 7.81 -10.82 -19.60
C ALA A 542 8.50 -11.36 -20.87
N PRO A 543 8.56 -10.66 -22.02
CA PRO A 543 9.18 -11.18 -23.24
C PRO A 543 10.64 -11.61 -23.03
N GLY A 544 10.94 -12.88 -23.25
CA GLY A 544 12.28 -13.45 -23.00
C GLY A 544 12.52 -13.96 -21.56
N GLY A 545 11.47 -14.10 -20.76
CA GLY A 545 11.51 -14.74 -19.43
C GLY A 545 12.06 -13.84 -18.32
N GLY A 546 12.10 -14.36 -17.08
CA GLY A 546 12.66 -13.65 -15.92
C GLY A 546 11.75 -12.62 -15.28
N PHE A 547 10.45 -12.61 -15.58
CA PHE A 547 9.48 -11.69 -14.98
C PHE A 547 8.56 -12.38 -13.99
N ALA A 548 8.41 -11.80 -12.80
CA ALA A 548 7.36 -12.17 -11.86
C ALA A 548 6.50 -10.94 -11.53
N LEU A 549 5.18 -11.11 -11.58
CA LEU A 549 4.25 -10.05 -11.21
C LEU A 549 4.29 -9.83 -9.71
N ALA A 550 4.53 -8.59 -9.29
CA ALA A 550 4.60 -8.21 -7.89
C ALA A 550 4.23 -6.74 -7.67
N SER A 551 3.95 -6.40 -6.41
CA SER A 551 3.92 -5.00 -5.95
C SER A 551 5.35 -4.42 -5.90
N THR A 552 5.45 -3.08 -5.93
CA THR A 552 6.75 -2.39 -5.82
C THR A 552 7.34 -2.47 -4.43
N SER A 553 6.51 -2.54 -3.39
CA SER A 553 6.94 -2.78 -2.00
C SER A 553 5.78 -3.41 -1.22
N SER A 554 5.73 -3.19 0.10
CA SER A 554 4.67 -3.70 0.96
C SER A 554 3.32 -3.05 0.68
N ILE A 555 2.30 -3.87 0.45
CA ILE A 555 0.90 -3.44 0.37
C ILE A 555 0.40 -3.18 1.78
N LEU A 556 0.17 -1.91 2.09
CA LEU A 556 -0.25 -1.45 3.41
C LEU A 556 -1.76 -1.69 3.67
N PRO A 557 -2.20 -1.78 4.94
CA PRO A 557 -3.58 -2.14 5.31
C PRO A 557 -4.68 -1.25 4.72
N GLU A 558 -4.40 0.03 4.47
CA GLU A 558 -5.32 1.01 3.89
C GLU A 558 -5.65 0.76 2.42
N THR A 559 -4.86 -0.08 1.73
CA THR A 559 -5.06 -0.39 0.32
C THR A 559 -6.43 -1.06 0.09
N PRO A 560 -7.25 -0.61 -0.88
CA PRO A 560 -8.53 -1.25 -1.20
C PRO A 560 -8.35 -2.74 -1.55
N LEU A 561 -9.21 -3.60 -0.98
CA LEU A 561 -9.10 -5.05 -1.18
C LEU A 561 -9.29 -5.45 -2.65
N GLU A 562 -10.25 -4.81 -3.32
CA GLU A 562 -10.55 -5.02 -4.73
C GLU A 562 -9.34 -4.72 -5.64
N ASN A 563 -8.52 -3.73 -5.28
CA ASN A 563 -7.31 -3.42 -6.03
C ASN A 563 -6.25 -4.50 -5.83
N ILE A 564 -6.10 -5.02 -4.61
CA ILE A 564 -5.17 -6.11 -4.30
C ILE A 564 -5.56 -7.39 -5.06
N LEU A 565 -6.83 -7.79 -4.97
CA LEU A 565 -7.33 -8.99 -5.64
C LEU A 565 -7.21 -8.86 -7.17
N ALA A 566 -7.43 -7.66 -7.72
CA ALA A 566 -7.29 -7.40 -9.15
C ALA A 566 -5.87 -7.65 -9.68
N ILE A 567 -4.81 -7.45 -8.87
CA ILE A 567 -3.44 -7.81 -9.27
C ILE A 567 -3.38 -9.30 -9.62
N TYR A 568 -3.87 -10.13 -8.71
CA TYR A 568 -3.66 -11.58 -8.77
C TYR A 568 -4.63 -12.25 -9.74
N GLU A 569 -5.92 -11.90 -9.68
CA GLU A 569 -6.93 -12.47 -10.57
C GLU A 569 -6.68 -12.09 -12.04
N HIS A 570 -6.42 -10.81 -12.32
CA HIS A 570 -6.12 -10.36 -13.68
C HIS A 570 -4.71 -10.81 -14.10
N GLY A 571 -3.74 -10.79 -13.18
CA GLY A 571 -2.37 -11.23 -13.44
C GLY A 571 -2.27 -12.68 -13.87
N GLN A 572 -3.03 -13.58 -13.24
CA GLN A 572 -3.13 -14.98 -13.65
C GLN A 572 -3.74 -15.09 -15.06
N LYS A 573 -4.91 -14.48 -15.25
CA LYS A 573 -5.67 -14.60 -16.50
C LYS A 573 -4.91 -14.00 -17.69
N PHE A 574 -4.60 -12.71 -17.61
CA PHE A 574 -3.92 -11.99 -18.68
C PHE A 574 -2.50 -12.53 -18.89
N GLY A 575 -1.78 -12.85 -17.81
CA GLY A 575 -0.42 -13.38 -17.90
C GLY A 575 -0.37 -14.67 -18.70
N ARG A 576 -1.28 -15.62 -18.43
CA ARG A 576 -1.40 -16.87 -19.20
C ARG A 576 -1.71 -16.60 -20.67
N GLU A 577 -2.76 -15.82 -20.96
CA GLU A 577 -3.15 -15.46 -22.33
C GLU A 577 -1.98 -14.82 -23.10
N PHE A 578 -1.28 -13.88 -22.45
CA PHE A 578 -0.12 -13.19 -23.01
C PHE A 578 1.02 -14.16 -23.31
N LEU A 579 1.45 -14.98 -22.34
CA LEU A 579 2.57 -15.90 -22.49
C LEU A 579 2.30 -16.97 -23.56
N VAL A 580 1.08 -17.52 -23.60
CA VAL A 580 0.65 -18.46 -24.65
C VAL A 580 0.75 -17.82 -26.03
N SER A 581 0.22 -16.60 -26.19
CA SER A 581 0.27 -15.88 -27.47
C SER A 581 1.69 -15.53 -27.92
N GLN A 582 2.59 -15.22 -26.99
CA GLN A 582 3.96 -14.83 -27.28
C GLN A 582 4.85 -16.01 -27.68
N PHE A 583 4.60 -17.18 -27.10
CA PHE A 583 5.50 -18.33 -27.27
C PHE A 583 4.95 -19.44 -28.17
N GLY A 584 3.71 -19.29 -28.66
CA GLY A 584 3.12 -20.20 -29.65
C GLY A 584 2.87 -21.60 -29.10
N PHE A 585 2.47 -21.70 -27.83
CA PHE A 585 2.07 -22.97 -27.24
C PHE A 585 0.76 -23.45 -27.92
N ASP A 586 0.72 -24.73 -28.31
CA ASP A 586 -0.44 -25.32 -29.01
C ASP A 586 -1.63 -25.42 -28.05
N THR A 587 -2.64 -24.56 -28.25
CA THR A 587 -3.85 -24.50 -27.42
C THR A 587 -4.87 -25.57 -27.77
N SER A 588 -4.50 -26.63 -28.48
CA SER A 588 -5.33 -27.81 -28.68
C SER A 588 -5.51 -28.59 -27.37
N PHE A 589 -6.23 -27.99 -26.42
CA PHE A 589 -6.87 -28.73 -25.33
C PHE A 589 -7.81 -29.74 -25.98
N LYS A 590 -7.38 -30.99 -26.06
CA LYS A 590 -8.27 -32.12 -26.25
C LYS A 590 -9.27 -32.08 -25.11
N GLU A 591 -10.51 -31.77 -25.44
CA GLU A 591 -11.65 -32.25 -24.68
C GLU A 591 -11.45 -33.76 -24.52
N LEU A 592 -11.08 -34.18 -23.31
CA LEU A 592 -11.08 -35.59 -22.93
C LEU A 592 -12.43 -35.88 -22.23
N PRO A 593 -13.02 -37.05 -22.52
CA PRO A 593 -14.43 -37.38 -22.29
C PRO A 593 -14.86 -37.43 -20.82
#